data_AF-A0A1F7RWF2-F1
#
_entry.id   AF-A0A1F7RWF2-F1
#
_cell.length_a   1.000
_cell.length_b   1.000
_cell.length_c   1.000
_cell.angle_alpha   90.00
_cell.angle_beta   90.00
_cell.angle_gamma   90.00
#
_symmetry.space_group_name_H-M   'P 1'
#
loop_
_entity.id
_entity.type
_entity.pdbx_description
1 polymer ?
#
loop_
_entity_poly.entity_id
_entity_poly.type
_entity_poly.pdbx_seq_one_letter_code
_entity_poly.pdbx_strand_id
1 'polypeptide(L)'
;MTSRFKVLFIYPNTEMATLVPINLSLLAPCLKEAGLDVELFDTTYYKWEDINFEQKKVELLQFKPFRYEEKGVHYKETNLFVSGNWVNSNRPE
;
A
#
# COMPACT_ATOMS: atom_id res chain seq x y z
N MET A 1 -10.57 -24.12 -20.29
CA MET A 1 -10.03 -22.75 -20.22
C MET A 1 -8.83 -22.79 -19.28
N THR A 2 -7.64 -22.44 -19.72
CA THR A 2 -6.47 -22.31 -18.84
C THR A 2 -6.68 -21.10 -17.93
N SER A 3 -6.73 -21.31 -16.62
CA SER A 3 -6.84 -20.19 -15.67
C SER A 3 -5.59 -19.31 -15.80
N ARG A 4 -5.77 -17.99 -15.89
CA ARG A 4 -4.66 -17.04 -15.90
C ARG A 4 -4.07 -17.01 -14.49
N PHE A 5 -2.76 -17.23 -14.35
CA PHE A 5 -2.10 -17.19 -13.04
C PHE A 5 -2.11 -15.75 -12.49
N LYS A 6 -2.66 -15.58 -11.28
CA LYS A 6 -2.80 -14.29 -10.61
C LYS A 6 -1.79 -14.15 -9.47
N VAL A 7 -1.17 -12.98 -9.37
CA VAL A 7 -0.21 -12.62 -8.33
C VAL A 7 -0.71 -11.40 -7.58
N LEU A 8 -0.73 -11.49 -6.26
CA LEU A 8 -0.99 -10.35 -5.39
C LEU A 8 0.26 -10.02 -4.59
N PHE A 9 0.79 -8.82 -4.77
CA PHE A 9 1.75 -8.25 -3.85
C PHE A 9 1.03 -7.68 -2.64
N ILE A 10 1.47 -8.06 -1.45
CA ILE A 10 1.06 -7.41 -0.20
C ILE A 10 2.23 -6.54 0.22
N TYR A 11 1.99 -5.23 0.35
CA TYR A 11 2.98 -4.29 0.87
C TYR A 11 2.58 -3.84 2.27
N PRO A 12 3.02 -4.58 3.31
CA PRO A 12 2.73 -4.26 4.71
C PRO A 12 3.65 -3.13 5.17
N ASN A 13 3.27 -1.91 4.83
CA ASN A 13 4.03 -0.71 5.14
C ASN A 13 3.45 0.03 6.35
N THR A 14 4.27 0.88 6.97
CA THR A 14 3.83 1.76 8.05
C THR A 14 2.92 2.87 7.52
N GLU A 15 2.00 3.32 8.38
CA GLU A 15 1.05 4.38 8.08
C GLU A 15 1.78 5.63 7.57
N MET A 16 1.38 6.11 6.39
CA MET A 16 1.86 7.34 5.74
C MET A 16 3.38 7.40 5.45
N ALA A 17 4.08 6.26 5.52
CA ALA A 17 5.45 6.16 5.01
C ALA A 17 5.42 6.01 3.49
N THR A 18 5.35 7.13 2.77
CA THR A 18 5.05 7.17 1.32
C THR A 18 6.19 6.71 0.41
N LEU A 19 7.30 6.21 0.94
CA LEU A 19 8.41 5.73 0.12
C LEU A 19 8.03 4.39 -0.52
N VAL A 20 7.86 4.38 -1.84
CA VAL A 20 7.58 3.16 -2.62
C VAL A 20 8.83 2.27 -2.62
N PRO A 21 8.69 0.95 -2.37
CA PRO A 21 9.83 0.07 -2.31
C PRO A 21 10.28 -0.31 -3.73
N ILE A 22 11.59 -0.22 -3.98
CA ILE A 22 12.19 -0.37 -5.31
C ILE A 22 11.93 -1.77 -5.90
N ASN A 23 11.89 -2.80 -5.05
CA ASN A 23 11.63 -4.17 -5.47
C ASN A 23 10.25 -4.35 -6.14
N LEU A 24 9.19 -3.70 -5.64
CA LEU A 24 7.86 -3.75 -6.27
C LEU A 24 7.86 -3.07 -7.64
N SER A 25 8.56 -1.95 -7.75
CA SER A 25 8.70 -1.20 -9.00
C SER A 25 9.46 -1.98 -10.07
N LEU A 26 10.29 -2.96 -9.68
CA LEU A 26 11.00 -3.84 -10.59
C LEU A 26 10.24 -5.13 -10.90
N LEU A 27 9.74 -5.82 -9.87
CA LEU A 27 9.12 -7.14 -10.04
C LEU A 27 7.75 -7.09 -10.71
N ALA A 28 6.92 -6.09 -10.37
CA ALA A 28 5.57 -6.03 -10.92
C ALA A 28 5.54 -5.84 -12.45
N PRO A 29 6.39 -4.97 -13.06
CA PRO A 29 6.50 -4.91 -14.51
C PRO A 29 6.97 -6.22 -15.15
N CYS A 30 8.01 -6.88 -14.61
CA CYS A 30 8.51 -8.13 -15.17
C CYS A 30 7.42 -9.23 -15.22
N LEU A 31 6.60 -9.34 -14.18
CA LEU A 31 5.50 -10.30 -14.15
C LEU A 31 4.38 -9.93 -15.14
N LYS A 32 4.05 -8.64 -15.25
CA LYS A 32 3.07 -8.15 -16.23
C LYS A 32 3.53 -8.37 -17.67
N GLU A 33 4.81 -8.12 -17.97
CA GLU A 33 5.43 -8.37 -19.27
C GLU A 33 5.43 -9.86 -19.64
N ALA A 34 5.52 -10.75 -18.64
CA ALA A 34 5.37 -12.20 -18.82
C ALA A 34 3.91 -12.64 -19.02
N GLY A 35 2.94 -11.72 -19.07
CA GLY A 35 1.53 -12.02 -19.29
C GLY A 35 0.76 -12.46 -18.04
N LEU A 36 1.31 -12.24 -16.84
CA LEU A 36 0.67 -12.57 -15.58
C LEU A 36 -0.25 -11.42 -15.12
N ASP A 37 -1.31 -11.79 -14.42
CA ASP A 37 -2.22 -10.82 -13.78
C ASP A 37 -1.63 -10.45 -12.40
N VAL A 38 -1.38 -9.15 -12.18
CA VAL A 38 -0.61 -8.67 -11.02
C VAL A 38 -1.31 -7.49 -10.37
N GLU A 39 -1.67 -7.65 -9.10
CA GLU A 39 -2.24 -6.61 -8.25
C GLU A 39 -1.34 -6.29 -7.06
N LEU A 40 -1.55 -5.11 -6.46
CA LEU A 40 -0.86 -4.63 -5.27
C LEU A 40 -1.87 -4.24 -4.20
N PHE A 41 -1.78 -4.88 -3.04
CA PHE A 41 -2.43 -4.46 -1.82
C PHE A 41 -1.45 -3.66 -0.96
N ASP A 42 -1.54 -2.33 -1.08
CA ASP A 42 -0.71 -1.36 -0.37
C ASP A 42 -1.39 -0.87 0.92
N THR A 43 -0.74 -1.04 2.07
CA THR A 43 -1.28 -0.64 3.37
C THR A 43 -0.92 0.79 3.80
N THR A 44 -0.07 1.52 3.06
CA THR A 44 0.47 2.84 3.48
C THR A 44 -0.59 3.86 3.85
N TYR A 45 -1.71 3.91 3.13
CA TYR A 45 -2.70 4.97 3.27
C TYR A 45 -3.90 4.58 4.15
N TYR A 46 -3.85 3.44 4.84
CA TYR A 46 -4.88 3.11 5.82
C TYR A 46 -4.54 3.72 7.17
N LYS A 47 -5.52 4.35 7.80
CA LYS A 47 -5.42 4.86 9.17
C LYS A 47 -5.61 3.72 10.16
N TRP A 48 -4.65 3.54 11.07
CA TRP A 48 -4.74 2.54 12.14
C TRP A 48 -4.09 2.95 13.47
N GLU A 49 -3.27 4.00 13.48
CA GLU A 49 -2.79 4.66 14.72
C GLU A 49 -3.36 6.07 14.84
N ASP A 50 -3.39 6.67 16.04
CA ASP A 50 -3.78 8.07 16.19
C ASP A 50 -2.70 9.01 15.63
N ILE A 51 -1.44 8.75 15.97
CA ILE A 51 -0.25 9.50 15.55
C ILE A 51 0.68 8.53 14.82
N ASN A 52 0.98 8.81 13.56
CA ASN A 52 1.85 7.93 12.77
C ASN A 52 3.35 8.17 13.07
N PHE A 53 4.20 7.26 12.60
CA PHE A 53 5.64 7.30 12.87
C PHE A 53 6.34 8.58 12.37
N GLU A 54 5.92 9.12 11.22
CA GLU A 54 6.52 10.35 10.66
C GLU A 54 6.11 11.59 11.45
N GLN A 55 4.87 11.64 11.95
CA GLN A 55 4.40 12.69 12.87
C GLN A 55 5.14 12.61 14.21
N LYS A 56 5.38 11.41 14.74
CA LYS A 56 6.17 11.21 15.97
C LYS A 56 7.60 11.74 15.85
N LYS A 57 8.21 11.68 14.66
CA LYS A 57 9.52 12.32 14.40
C LYS A 57 9.47 13.83 14.48
N VAL A 58 8.34 14.47 14.16
CA VAL A 58 8.13 15.91 14.37
C VAL A 58 8.07 16.22 15.86
N GLU A 59 7.32 15.44 16.65
CA GLU A 59 7.23 15.62 18.11
C GLU A 59 8.59 15.47 18.80
N LEU A 60 9.41 14.52 18.34
CA LEU A 60 10.77 14.28 18.83
C LEU A 60 11.80 15.26 18.25
N LEU A 61 11.37 16.32 17.55
CA LEU A 61 12.23 17.34 16.94
C LEU A 61 13.24 16.81 15.91
N GLN A 62 12.99 15.62 15.35
CA GLN A 62 13.82 15.05 14.29
C GLN A 62 13.48 15.67 12.93
N PHE A 63 12.20 15.98 12.70
CA PHE A 63 11.69 16.59 11.47
C PHE A 63 11.02 17.93 11.70
N LYS A 64 11.01 18.77 10.66
CA LYS A 64 10.20 20.00 10.63
C LYS A 64 8.72 19.64 10.59
N PRO A 65 7.83 20.42 11.22
CA PRO A 65 6.39 20.26 11.07
C PRO A 65 5.97 20.32 9.59
N PHE A 66 5.06 19.44 9.22
CA PHE A 66 4.55 19.32 7.86
C PHE A 66 3.08 18.86 7.88
N ARG A 67 2.39 19.04 6.75
CA ARG A 67 1.01 18.59 6.55
C ARG A 67 0.93 17.78 5.27
N TYR A 68 0.26 16.62 5.33
CA TYR A 68 0.17 15.70 4.20
C TYR A 68 -0.75 16.25 3.09
N GLU A 69 -1.78 17.00 3.47
CA GLU A 69 -2.76 17.57 2.55
C GLU A 69 -2.11 18.60 1.61
N GLU A 70 -1.09 19.32 2.06
CA GLU A 70 -0.32 20.26 1.23
C GLU A 70 0.46 19.55 0.11
N LYS A 71 0.66 18.24 0.23
CA LYS A 71 1.30 17.38 -0.76
C LYS A 71 0.30 16.48 -1.51
N GLY A 72 -1.00 16.68 -1.30
CA GLY A 72 -2.06 15.87 -1.90
C GLY A 72 -2.11 14.43 -1.39
N VAL A 73 -1.52 14.16 -0.22
CA VAL A 73 -1.53 12.82 0.38
C VAL A 73 -2.69 12.74 1.37
N HIS A 74 -3.56 11.76 1.17
CA HIS A 74 -4.77 11.55 1.96
C HIS A 74 -4.90 10.09 2.38
N TYR A 75 -5.54 9.87 3.52
CA TYR A 75 -5.92 8.54 3.96
C TYR A 75 -7.01 7.96 3.05
N LYS A 76 -7.03 6.63 2.95
CA LYS A 76 -8.18 5.91 2.41
C LYS A 76 -9.34 5.98 3.39
N GLU A 77 -10.54 6.19 2.85
CA GLU A 77 -11.79 6.19 3.63
C GLU A 77 -12.22 4.78 4.05
N THR A 78 -11.78 3.75 3.31
CA THR A 78 -12.12 2.36 3.60
C THR A 78 -11.23 1.74 4.67
N ASN A 79 -11.81 0.86 5.48
CA ASN A 79 -11.04 0.08 6.45
C ASN A 79 -10.16 -0.98 5.74
N LEU A 80 -8.97 -1.23 6.29
CA LEU A 80 -8.00 -2.21 5.79
C LEU A 80 -8.60 -3.63 5.65
N PHE A 81 -9.33 -4.10 6.65
CA PHE A 81 -9.91 -5.45 6.66
C PHE A 81 -11.05 -5.60 5.65
N VAL A 82 -11.85 -4.55 5.45
CA VAL A 82 -12.89 -4.54 4.41
C VAL A 82 -12.24 -4.62 3.03
N SER A 83 -11.17 -3.87 2.82
CA SER A 83 -10.44 -3.84 1.56
C SER A 83 -9.70 -5.17 1.31
N GLY A 84 -9.21 -5.84 2.36
CA GLY A 84 -8.61 -7.18 2.27
C GLY A 84 -9.63 -8.29 2.03
N ASN A 85 -10.87 -8.15 2.51
CA ASN A 85 -11.92 -9.13 2.20
C ASN A 85 -12.29 -9.14 0.72
N TRP A 86 -12.23 -7.98 0.05
CA TRP A 86 -12.41 -7.90 -1.41
C TRP A 86 -11.38 -8.74 -2.19
N VAL A 87 -10.13 -8.75 -1.71
CA VAL A 87 -9.05 -9.58 -2.27
C VAL A 87 -9.40 -11.07 -2.15
N ASN A 88 -9.94 -11.50 -1.01
CA ASN A 88 -10.31 -12.90 -0.80
C ASN A 88 -11.54 -13.32 -1.64
N SER A 89 -12.51 -12.44 -1.86
CA SER A 89 -13.69 -12.72 -2.69
C SER A 89 -13.41 -12.83 -4.19
N ASN A 90 -12.24 -12.38 -4.67
CA ASN A 90 -11.84 -12.46 -6.08
C ASN A 90 -10.79 -13.56 -6.37
N ARG A 91 -10.58 -14.49 -5.43
CA ARG A 91 -9.77 -15.70 -5.69
C ARG A 91 -10.49 -16.59 -6.72
N PRO A 92 -9.80 -17.06 -7.77
CA PRO A 92 -10.35 -18.14 -8.58
C PRO A 92 -10.39 -19.42 -7.75
N GLU A 93 -11.49 -20.18 -7.89
CA GLU A 93 -11.62 -21.56 -7.37
C GLU A 93 -10.57 -22.50 -7.98
#